data_AF-A0A7R9G457-F1
#
_entry.id   AF-A0A7R9G457-F1
#
_cell.length_a   1.000
_cell.length_b   1.000
_cell.length_c   1.000
_cell.angle_alpha   90.00
_cell.angle_beta   90.00
_cell.angle_gamma   90.00
#
_symmetry.space_group_name_H-M   'P 1'
#
loop_
_entity.id
_entity.type
_entity.pdbx_description
1 polymer ?
#
loop_
_entity_poly.entity_id
_entity_poly.type
_entity_poly.pdbx_seq_one_letter_code
_entity_poly.pdbx_strand_id
1 'polypeptide(L)'
;MAMFLTSTGEECFCRDWHGCIMAQSIVGLENVQPYKFSECSRSDYIDALRIGHGICLLNKPNELEVRRTCGNSIVEEGEDCDCGTIDECHELDPCCDPITCKLTKEAECASGPCCNNCRLEARGVVCRDAANECDLAEHCSGENGQCPQDIHKKNGNPCGGNTGYCFTGVCPTLNIQCGTAGDKQCFEQFNSKGSINGHCGVDSNGQYSKCEPEIWDLLTSVVWTLSSTWDLLTLV
;
A
#
# COMPACT_ATOMS: atom_id res chain seq x y z
N MET A 1 -2.86 -14.33 35.54
CA MET A 1 -3.12 -15.69 35.01
C MET A 1 -2.01 -16.58 35.56
N ALA A 2 -2.29 -17.31 36.64
CA ALA A 2 -1.28 -18.17 37.27
C ALA A 2 -1.17 -19.45 36.43
N MET A 3 -0.09 -19.60 35.67
CA MET A 3 0.26 -20.90 35.10
C MET A 3 0.55 -21.84 36.27
N PHE A 4 -0.02 -23.05 36.23
CA PHE A 4 0.13 -24.11 37.24
C PHE A 4 1.57 -24.64 37.25
N LEU A 5 2.52 -23.82 37.64
CA LEU A 5 3.89 -24.19 37.87
C LEU A 5 4.00 -24.50 39.36
N THR A 6 4.41 -25.71 39.71
CA THR A 6 4.63 -26.06 41.11
C THR A 6 6.13 -26.20 41.38
N SER A 7 6.52 -25.98 42.63
CA SER A 7 7.86 -26.32 43.14
C SER A 7 7.86 -27.71 43.79
N THR A 8 6.73 -28.41 43.75
CA THR A 8 6.47 -29.57 44.62
C THR A 8 6.60 -30.88 43.87
N GLY A 9 7.83 -31.35 43.77
CA GLY A 9 8.19 -32.76 43.60
C GLY A 9 9.29 -33.09 44.61
N GLU A 10 9.29 -34.29 45.18
CA GLU A 10 10.16 -34.67 46.32
C GLU A 10 11.68 -34.59 46.03
N GLU A 11 12.11 -34.26 44.80
CA GLU A 11 13.53 -34.04 44.42
C GLU A 11 13.76 -32.87 43.42
N CYS A 12 13.02 -31.76 43.53
CA CYS A 12 13.22 -30.62 42.62
C CYS A 12 14.34 -29.68 43.08
N PHE A 13 15.49 -29.73 42.40
CA PHE A 13 16.65 -28.87 42.68
C PHE A 13 16.83 -27.77 41.61
N CYS A 14 16.93 -26.52 42.06
CA CYS A 14 17.37 -25.41 41.22
C CYS A 14 18.90 -25.36 41.19
N ARG A 15 19.52 -25.49 40.01
CA ARG A 15 20.98 -25.47 39.85
C ARG A 15 21.55 -24.07 39.61
N ASP A 16 20.69 -23.07 39.37
CA ASP A 16 21.12 -21.69 39.16
C ASP A 16 21.38 -20.99 40.50
N TRP A 17 22.52 -20.30 40.57
CA TRP A 17 23.01 -19.69 41.80
C TRP A 17 22.12 -18.53 42.30
N HIS A 18 21.43 -17.84 41.40
CA HIS A 18 20.48 -16.78 41.72
C HIS A 18 19.08 -17.28 42.12
N GLY A 19 18.86 -18.60 42.18
CA GLY A 19 17.53 -19.18 42.40
C GLY A 19 16.67 -19.25 41.12
N CYS A 20 15.45 -19.78 41.27
CA CYS A 20 14.51 -20.06 40.18
C CYS A 20 13.18 -19.32 40.41
N ILE A 21 12.47 -18.96 39.33
CA ILE A 21 11.25 -18.13 39.35
C ILE A 21 10.14 -18.70 40.26
N MET A 22 10.07 -20.04 40.40
CA MET A 22 9.05 -20.74 41.19
C MET A 22 9.52 -21.14 42.59
N ALA A 23 10.67 -20.63 43.04
CA ALA A 23 11.10 -20.78 44.42
C ALA A 23 10.17 -20.00 45.37
N GLN A 24 10.11 -20.40 46.64
CA GLN A 24 9.24 -19.74 47.64
C GLN A 24 9.68 -18.30 47.97
N SER A 25 10.89 -17.90 47.59
CA SER A 25 11.43 -16.54 47.77
C SER A 25 11.44 -15.76 46.46
N ILE A 26 10.86 -14.56 46.46
CA ILE A 26 10.71 -13.68 45.28
C ILE A 26 12.04 -12.98 44.93
N VAL A 27 12.83 -12.67 45.95
CA VAL A 27 14.24 -12.27 45.81
C VAL A 27 15.06 -13.54 45.91
N GLY A 28 15.86 -13.82 44.87
CA GLY A 28 16.76 -14.97 44.85
C GLY A 28 17.82 -14.88 45.95
N LEU A 29 18.74 -15.85 45.97
CA LEU A 29 19.94 -15.71 46.78
C LEU A 29 20.66 -14.40 46.38
N GLU A 30 21.04 -13.59 47.36
CA GLU A 30 21.74 -12.30 47.17
C GLU A 30 20.94 -11.14 46.52
N ASN A 31 19.60 -11.09 46.66
CA ASN A 31 18.73 -10.01 46.14
C ASN A 31 18.69 -9.89 44.60
N VAL A 32 19.14 -10.91 43.88
CA VAL A 32 19.01 -10.94 42.42
C VAL A 32 17.69 -11.61 42.04
N GLN A 33 16.95 -11.01 41.11
CA GLN A 33 15.69 -11.57 40.64
C GLN A 33 15.96 -12.79 39.74
N PRO A 34 15.40 -13.97 40.06
CA PRO A 34 15.49 -15.14 39.19
C PRO A 34 14.83 -14.88 37.83
N TYR A 35 15.51 -15.24 36.75
CA TYR A 35 14.99 -15.14 35.38
C TYR A 35 14.89 -16.50 34.68
N LYS A 36 15.14 -17.59 35.39
CA LYS A 36 15.04 -18.97 34.88
C LYS A 36 14.05 -19.81 35.68
N PHE A 37 13.37 -20.70 34.98
CA PHE A 37 12.55 -21.75 35.57
C PHE A 37 13.42 -22.98 35.90
N SER A 38 13.03 -23.75 36.91
CA SER A 38 13.66 -25.05 37.18
C SER A 38 13.22 -26.08 36.13
N GLU A 39 13.97 -27.17 36.01
CA GLU A 39 13.59 -28.29 35.12
C GLU A 39 12.23 -28.89 35.50
N CYS A 40 11.88 -28.91 36.80
CA CYS A 40 10.57 -29.35 37.25
C CYS A 40 9.45 -28.43 36.77
N SER A 41 9.60 -27.11 36.92
CA SER A 41 8.62 -26.14 36.40
C SER A 41 8.44 -26.29 34.89
N ARG A 42 9.52 -26.57 34.16
CA ARG A 42 9.46 -26.82 32.72
C ARG A 42 8.70 -28.10 32.39
N SER A 43 8.95 -29.19 33.11
CA SER A 43 8.23 -30.45 32.90
C SER A 43 6.74 -30.31 33.21
N ASP A 44 6.41 -29.71 34.36
CA ASP A 44 5.03 -29.44 34.79
C ASP A 44 4.26 -28.64 33.72
N TYR A 45 4.90 -27.62 33.15
CA TYR A 45 4.31 -26.82 32.08
C TYR A 45 4.01 -27.64 30.82
N ILE A 46 4.98 -28.46 30.39
CA ILE A 46 4.83 -29.29 29.19
C ILE A 46 3.74 -30.34 29.41
N ASP A 47 3.70 -30.96 30.58
CA ASP A 47 2.70 -31.98 30.89
C ASP A 47 1.29 -31.36 31.03
N ALA A 48 1.18 -30.16 31.61
CA ALA A 48 -0.07 -29.41 31.62
C ALA A 48 -0.58 -29.10 30.20
N LEU A 49 0.31 -28.66 29.30
CA LEU A 49 -0.04 -28.44 27.88
C LEU A 49 -0.48 -29.74 27.19
N ARG A 50 0.19 -30.87 27.48
CA ARG A 50 -0.17 -32.20 26.92
C ARG A 50 -1.53 -32.69 27.39
N ILE A 51 -1.92 -32.38 28.63
CA ILE A 51 -3.23 -32.73 29.20
C ILE A 51 -4.34 -31.77 28.69
N GLY A 52 -3.98 -30.73 27.93
CA GLY A 52 -4.92 -29.78 27.32
C GLY A 52 -5.19 -28.54 28.17
N HIS A 53 -4.41 -28.29 29.23
CA HIS A 53 -4.44 -26.99 29.89
C HIS A 53 -3.75 -25.96 29.00
N GLY A 54 -4.41 -24.83 28.70
CA GLY A 54 -3.80 -23.75 27.90
C GLY A 54 -4.14 -23.76 26.41
N ILE A 55 -5.17 -24.50 25.96
CA ILE A 55 -5.65 -24.51 24.56
C ILE A 55 -5.93 -23.09 24.04
N CYS A 56 -6.38 -22.17 24.88
CA CYS A 56 -6.61 -20.77 24.52
C CYS A 56 -5.33 -19.96 24.23
N LEU A 57 -4.14 -20.46 24.58
CA LEU A 57 -2.84 -19.84 24.30
C LEU A 57 -2.31 -20.19 22.90
N LEU A 58 -2.97 -21.10 22.17
CA LEU A 58 -2.59 -21.52 20.83
C LEU A 58 -3.13 -20.61 19.73
N ASN A 59 -4.03 -19.68 20.09
CA ASN A 59 -4.53 -18.67 19.17
C ASN A 59 -3.51 -17.54 19.09
N LYS A 60 -2.76 -17.46 17.98
CA LYS A 60 -1.96 -16.28 17.66
C LYS A 60 -2.92 -15.10 17.43
N PRO A 61 -2.80 -13.98 18.18
CA PRO A 61 -3.60 -12.78 17.90
C PRO A 61 -3.34 -12.29 16.48
N ASN A 62 -4.40 -11.90 15.76
CA ASN A 62 -4.30 -11.38 14.39
C ASN A 62 -3.71 -9.97 14.33
N GLU A 63 -3.80 -9.22 15.44
CA GLU A 63 -3.16 -7.92 15.62
C GLU A 63 -2.46 -7.92 16.98
N LEU A 64 -1.14 -7.90 16.95
CA LEU A 64 -0.40 -7.21 17.98
C LEU A 64 -0.60 -5.73 17.66
N GLU A 65 -1.08 -4.93 18.61
CA GLU A 65 -0.90 -3.47 18.50
C GLU A 65 0.59 -3.25 18.24
N VAL A 66 0.92 -2.91 16.99
CA VAL A 66 2.29 -2.62 16.59
C VAL A 66 2.62 -1.39 17.40
N ARG A 67 3.45 -1.58 18.42
CA ARG A 67 4.10 -0.51 19.14
C ARG A 67 4.64 0.41 18.06
N ARG A 68 4.12 1.65 17.94
CA ARG A 68 4.62 2.66 16.99
C ARG A 68 6.12 2.71 17.17
N THR A 69 6.83 2.06 16.25
CA THR A 69 8.25 1.83 16.38
C THR A 69 8.85 2.69 15.32
N CYS A 70 8.99 3.97 15.70
CA CYS A 70 9.87 4.89 15.01
C CYS A 70 11.15 4.16 14.61
N GLY A 71 11.46 4.23 13.32
CA GLY A 71 12.58 3.56 12.68
C GLY A 71 12.20 2.32 11.87
N ASN A 72 10.95 2.20 11.44
CA ASN A 72 10.47 1.15 10.53
C ASN A 72 10.31 1.65 9.08
N SER A 73 10.74 2.89 8.80
CA SER A 73 10.63 3.57 7.50
C SER A 73 9.21 3.83 7.02
N ILE A 74 8.23 3.85 7.92
CA ILE A 74 6.82 4.14 7.61
C ILE A 74 6.37 5.29 8.50
N VAL A 75 5.98 6.40 7.88
CA VAL A 75 5.44 7.55 8.63
C VAL A 75 4.04 7.22 9.15
N GLU A 76 3.92 6.99 10.45
CA GLU A 76 2.65 6.68 11.12
C GLU A 76 1.97 7.92 11.75
N GLU A 77 0.75 7.76 12.26
CA GLU A 77 0.03 8.85 12.91
C GLU A 77 0.77 9.32 14.18
N GLY A 78 1.26 10.56 14.15
CA GLY A 78 2.02 11.19 15.25
C GLY A 78 3.52 11.33 14.97
N GLU A 79 4.03 10.80 13.86
CA GLU A 79 5.40 10.97 13.38
C GLU A 79 5.43 12.02 12.26
N ASP A 80 6.50 12.83 12.20
CA ASP A 80 6.67 13.81 11.12
C ASP A 80 7.54 13.24 9.98
N CYS A 81 8.35 12.21 10.28
CA CYS A 81 9.27 11.53 9.38
C CYS A 81 9.65 10.16 9.98
N ASP A 82 10.03 9.20 9.13
CA ASP A 82 10.67 7.94 9.55
C ASP A 82 11.68 7.53 8.47
N CYS A 83 12.95 7.56 8.85
CA CYS A 83 14.12 7.31 8.01
C CYS A 83 14.68 5.89 8.20
N GLY A 84 14.02 5.03 8.99
CA GLY A 84 14.51 3.69 9.34
C GLY A 84 15.40 3.68 10.57
N THR A 85 16.34 2.72 10.62
CA THR A 85 17.14 2.49 11.83
C THR A 85 18.11 3.64 12.14
N ILE A 86 18.52 3.76 13.41
CA ILE A 86 19.39 4.85 13.90
C ILE A 86 20.69 4.96 13.09
N ASP A 87 21.30 3.84 12.74
CA ASP A 87 22.60 3.81 12.05
C ASP A 87 22.49 4.27 10.59
N GLU A 88 21.33 4.07 9.95
CA GLU A 88 21.12 4.38 8.52
C GLU A 88 20.50 5.76 8.31
N CYS A 89 19.71 6.24 9.27
CA CYS A 89 18.95 7.48 9.15
C CYS A 89 19.83 8.71 8.90
N HIS A 90 20.96 8.83 9.59
CA HIS A 90 21.84 10.00 9.45
C HIS A 90 22.38 10.20 8.02
N GLU A 91 22.52 9.12 7.25
CA GLU A 91 22.98 9.17 5.86
C GLU A 91 21.81 9.30 4.87
N LEU A 92 20.64 8.73 5.20
CA LEU A 92 19.45 8.77 4.35
C LEU A 92 18.70 10.09 4.42
N ASP A 93 18.48 10.59 5.64
CA ASP A 93 17.66 11.76 5.92
C ASP A 93 18.19 12.51 7.14
N PRO A 94 19.11 13.47 6.94
CA PRO A 94 19.64 14.29 8.03
C PRO A 94 18.59 15.24 8.65
N CYS A 95 17.40 15.32 8.07
CA CYS A 95 16.31 16.17 8.51
C CYS A 95 15.43 15.48 9.56
N CYS A 96 15.54 14.16 9.69
CA CYS A 96 14.75 13.35 10.61
C CYS A 96 15.58 12.92 11.83
N ASP A 97 15.01 13.02 13.03
CA ASP A 97 15.59 12.44 14.24
C ASP A 97 15.20 10.96 14.36
N PRO A 98 16.15 10.02 14.25
CA PRO A 98 15.87 8.57 14.24
C PRO A 98 15.32 8.02 15.57
N ILE A 99 15.42 8.78 16.66
CA ILE A 99 14.93 8.32 17.98
C ILE A 99 13.50 8.78 18.19
N THR A 100 13.15 9.97 17.68
CA THR A 100 11.86 10.60 17.96
C THR A 100 10.91 10.62 16.77
N CYS A 101 11.37 10.33 15.55
CA CYS A 101 10.59 10.43 14.30
C CYS A 101 9.94 11.80 14.13
N LYS A 102 10.73 12.82 14.51
CA LYS A 102 10.41 14.24 14.42
C LYS A 102 11.46 14.95 13.59
N LEU A 103 11.05 16.06 12.99
CA LEU A 103 11.98 16.94 12.28
C LEU A 103 13.03 17.50 13.25
N THR A 104 14.27 17.61 12.77
CA THR A 104 15.33 18.33 13.49
C THR A 104 14.99 19.83 13.57
N LYS A 105 15.60 20.56 14.52
CA LYS A 105 15.22 21.97 14.81
C LYS A 105 15.40 22.91 13.62
N GLU A 106 16.28 22.56 12.70
CA GLU A 106 16.61 23.33 11.51
C GLU A 106 15.86 22.85 10.25
N ALA A 107 15.09 21.76 10.34
CA ALA A 107 14.38 21.17 9.22
C ALA A 107 12.92 21.66 9.11
N GLU A 108 12.51 22.02 7.90
CA GLU A 108 11.13 22.38 7.55
C GLU A 108 10.37 21.19 6.93
N CYS A 109 11.12 20.21 6.41
CA CYS A 109 10.62 18.97 5.83
C CYS A 109 11.70 17.88 5.92
N ALA A 110 11.27 16.63 5.75
CA ALA A 110 12.14 15.46 5.72
C ALA A 110 12.07 14.73 4.38
N SER A 111 10.86 14.53 3.86
CA SER A 111 10.64 13.74 2.65
C SER A 111 9.70 14.44 1.65
N GLY A 112 9.75 13.94 0.41
CA GLY A 112 8.86 14.32 -0.69
C GLY A 112 9.53 15.21 -1.75
N PRO A 113 8.90 15.34 -2.93
CA PRO A 113 9.46 16.04 -4.09
C PRO A 113 9.55 17.57 -3.92
N CYS A 114 8.86 18.13 -2.92
CA CYS A 114 8.95 19.54 -2.55
C CYS A 114 9.90 19.78 -1.37
N CYS A 115 10.69 18.78 -0.99
CA CYS A 115 11.69 18.89 0.07
C CYS A 115 13.09 18.81 -0.53
N ASN A 116 13.89 19.84 -0.32
CA ASN A 116 15.26 19.90 -0.81
C ASN A 116 16.20 20.32 0.32
N ASN A 117 17.08 19.41 0.72
CA ASN A 117 18.07 19.63 1.76
C ASN A 117 17.45 20.19 3.06
N CYS A 118 16.41 19.51 3.56
CA CYS A 118 15.61 19.86 4.75
C CYS A 118 14.81 21.18 4.67
N ARG A 119 14.69 21.77 3.48
CA ARG A 119 13.93 23.01 3.27
C ARG A 119 12.81 22.82 2.28
N LEU A 120 11.73 23.56 2.50
CA LEU A 120 10.60 23.56 1.58
C LEU A 120 10.97 24.29 0.29
N GLU A 121 10.63 23.66 -0.83
CA GLU A 121 10.69 24.32 -2.12
C GLU A 121 9.71 25.50 -2.18
N ALA A 122 10.08 26.53 -2.92
CA ALA A 122 9.27 27.74 -3.02
C ALA A 122 7.91 27.45 -3.65
N ARG A 123 6.89 28.22 -3.25
CA ARG A 123 5.55 28.12 -3.85
C ARG A 123 5.63 28.30 -5.37
N GLY A 124 5.07 27.35 -6.11
CA GLY A 124 5.04 27.38 -7.58
C GLY A 124 6.15 26.61 -8.28
N VAL A 125 7.11 26.02 -7.54
CA VAL A 125 8.07 25.05 -8.11
C VAL A 125 7.31 23.80 -8.55
N VAL A 126 7.55 23.33 -9.78
CA VAL A 126 6.90 22.13 -10.32
C VAL A 126 7.46 20.89 -9.60
N CYS A 127 6.58 20.10 -8.97
CA CYS A 127 6.94 18.83 -8.33
C CYS A 127 6.49 17.60 -9.11
N ARG A 128 5.49 17.76 -9.99
CA ARG A 128 5.09 16.75 -10.97
C ARG A 128 4.72 17.44 -12.27
N ASP A 129 5.38 17.02 -13.36
CA ASP A 129 5.04 17.49 -14.70
C ASP A 129 3.74 16.85 -15.19
N ALA A 130 3.00 17.56 -16.04
CA ALA A 130 1.83 17.00 -16.70
C ALA A 130 2.24 15.84 -17.63
N ALA A 131 1.70 14.64 -17.40
CA ALA A 131 2.02 13.46 -18.19
C ALA A 131 1.46 13.52 -19.62
N ASN A 132 0.36 14.23 -19.81
CA ASN A 132 -0.31 14.37 -21.10
C ASN A 132 -1.18 15.64 -21.14
N GLU A 133 -1.84 15.91 -22.27
CA GLU A 133 -2.65 17.12 -22.44
C GLU A 133 -3.92 17.18 -21.56
N CYS A 134 -4.36 16.06 -20.99
CA CYS A 134 -5.49 15.98 -20.06
C CYS A 134 -5.07 16.05 -18.59
N ASP A 135 -3.77 16.00 -18.33
CA ASP A 135 -3.17 16.08 -17.00
C ASP A 135 -2.72 17.53 -16.71
N LEU A 136 -2.66 17.91 -15.43
CA LEU A 136 -2.15 19.22 -15.01
C LEU A 136 -0.84 19.02 -14.24
N ALA A 137 0.08 19.97 -14.34
CA ALA A 137 1.28 19.93 -13.51
C ALA A 137 0.95 20.41 -12.09
N GLU A 138 1.46 19.73 -11.07
CA GLU A 138 1.34 20.14 -9.67
C GLU A 138 2.61 20.86 -9.23
N HIS A 139 2.37 21.91 -8.47
CA HIS A 139 3.42 22.77 -7.97
C HIS A 139 3.41 22.77 -6.45
N CYS A 140 4.59 22.86 -5.85
CA CYS A 140 4.78 22.93 -4.42
C CYS A 140 3.99 24.10 -3.81
N SER A 141 3.32 23.82 -2.69
CA SER A 141 2.55 24.81 -1.94
C SER A 141 3.45 25.79 -1.17
N GLY A 142 4.69 25.38 -0.88
CA GLY A 142 5.62 26.05 0.03
C GLY A 142 5.29 25.85 1.51
N GLU A 143 4.38 24.92 1.84
CA GLU A 143 3.90 24.69 3.21
C GLU A 143 4.22 23.27 3.73
N ASN A 144 4.48 22.31 2.83
CA ASN A 144 4.88 20.95 3.18
C ASN A 144 5.78 20.34 2.08
N GLY A 145 6.53 19.29 2.43
CA GLY A 145 7.50 18.64 1.53
C GLY A 145 6.88 17.74 0.46
N GLN A 146 5.57 17.49 0.51
CA GLN A 146 4.88 16.63 -0.44
C GLN A 146 4.31 17.43 -1.61
N CYS A 147 4.24 16.81 -2.77
CA CYS A 147 3.50 17.40 -3.89
C CYS A 147 2.00 17.37 -3.54
N PRO A 148 1.22 18.38 -3.94
CA PRO A 148 -0.24 18.32 -3.85
C PRO A 148 -0.81 17.07 -4.55
N GLN A 149 -2.07 16.74 -4.23
CA GLN A 149 -2.76 15.64 -4.91
C GLN A 149 -2.79 15.86 -6.42
N ASP A 150 -2.56 14.78 -7.16
CA ASP A 150 -2.64 14.74 -8.63
C ASP A 150 -4.04 15.19 -9.07
N ILE A 151 -4.07 16.27 -9.86
CA ILE A 151 -5.27 16.82 -10.45
C ILE A 151 -5.16 16.84 -11.96
N HIS A 152 -6.28 16.56 -12.60
CA HIS A 152 -6.37 16.54 -14.05
C HIS A 152 -7.43 17.51 -14.56
N LYS A 153 -7.40 17.77 -15.87
CA LYS A 153 -8.46 18.54 -16.54
C LYS A 153 -9.80 17.85 -16.31
N LYS A 154 -10.86 18.66 -16.23
CA LYS A 154 -12.23 18.17 -16.06
C LYS A 154 -12.59 17.19 -17.19
N ASN A 155 -13.33 16.15 -16.85
CA ASN A 155 -13.87 15.22 -17.84
C ASN A 155 -14.67 15.98 -18.91
N GLY A 156 -14.45 15.63 -20.19
CA GLY A 156 -15.08 16.32 -21.33
C GLY A 156 -14.26 17.48 -21.92
N ASN A 157 -13.06 17.79 -21.40
CA ASN A 157 -12.17 18.73 -22.09
C ASN A 157 -11.68 18.11 -23.41
N PRO A 158 -11.70 18.84 -24.54
CA PRO A 158 -11.25 18.29 -25.82
C PRO A 158 -9.74 18.00 -25.79
N CYS A 159 -9.35 16.91 -26.43
CA CYS A 159 -7.96 16.43 -26.49
C CYS A 159 -7.71 15.70 -27.84
N GLY A 160 -6.45 15.39 -28.14
CA GLY A 160 -6.04 14.68 -29.35
C GLY A 160 -6.31 15.47 -30.63
N GLY A 161 -6.27 16.80 -30.55
CA GLY A 161 -6.67 17.67 -31.68
C GLY A 161 -8.17 17.64 -31.98
N ASN A 162 -9.01 17.59 -30.93
CA ASN A 162 -10.48 17.45 -31.00
C ASN A 162 -10.97 16.07 -31.49
N THR A 163 -10.14 15.03 -31.38
CA THR A 163 -10.53 13.65 -31.71
C THR A 163 -11.00 12.85 -30.51
N GLY A 164 -10.80 13.36 -29.29
CA GLY A 164 -11.28 12.75 -28.06
C GLY A 164 -11.57 13.78 -26.99
N TYR A 165 -11.99 13.27 -25.83
CA TYR A 165 -12.28 14.06 -24.66
C TYR A 165 -11.60 13.45 -23.44
N CYS A 166 -11.00 14.31 -22.62
CA CYS A 166 -10.35 13.90 -21.39
C CYS A 166 -11.31 13.14 -20.48
N PHE A 167 -10.83 12.03 -19.94
CA PHE A 167 -11.53 11.26 -18.93
C PHE A 167 -10.50 10.76 -17.91
N THR A 168 -10.69 11.13 -16.64
CA THR A 168 -9.82 10.73 -15.52
C THR A 168 -8.32 10.95 -15.82
N GLY A 169 -7.98 12.12 -16.37
CA GLY A 169 -6.60 12.52 -16.67
C GLY A 169 -5.95 11.87 -17.89
N VAL A 170 -6.68 11.07 -18.65
CA VAL A 170 -6.22 10.47 -19.90
C VAL A 170 -7.00 11.05 -21.07
N CYS A 171 -6.37 11.16 -22.24
CA CYS A 171 -7.06 11.40 -23.50
C CYS A 171 -7.31 10.07 -24.22
N PRO A 172 -8.43 9.37 -23.94
CA PRO A 172 -8.70 8.11 -24.60
C PRO A 172 -9.18 8.41 -26.03
N THR A 173 -8.36 8.05 -27.02
CA THR A 173 -8.72 8.12 -28.44
C THR A 173 -8.62 6.74 -29.05
N LEU A 174 -9.41 6.51 -30.10
CA LEU A 174 -9.44 5.24 -30.83
C LEU A 174 -8.05 4.83 -31.34
N ASN A 175 -7.29 5.82 -31.84
CA ASN A 175 -5.92 5.59 -32.31
C ASN A 175 -4.94 5.29 -31.17
N ILE A 176 -5.09 5.89 -29.98
CA ILE A 176 -4.22 5.55 -28.84
C ILE A 176 -4.52 4.11 -28.35
N GLN A 177 -5.78 3.68 -28.37
CA GLN A 177 -6.15 2.33 -27.94
C GLN A 177 -5.71 1.24 -28.94
N CYS A 178 -5.75 1.55 -30.23
CA CYS A 178 -5.58 0.57 -31.30
C CYS A 178 -4.28 0.73 -32.13
N GLY A 179 -3.52 1.80 -31.89
CA GLY A 179 -2.45 2.27 -32.77
C GLY A 179 -3.00 2.89 -34.07
N THR A 180 -3.81 2.12 -34.81
CA THR A 180 -4.54 2.58 -36.00
C THR A 180 -5.96 2.05 -35.95
N ALA A 181 -6.90 2.96 -35.73
CA ALA A 181 -8.32 2.64 -35.72
C ALA A 181 -8.82 2.20 -37.10
N GLY A 182 -9.81 1.31 -37.10
CA GLY A 182 -10.62 0.95 -38.27
C GLY A 182 -11.34 2.15 -38.88
N ASP A 183 -11.75 2.02 -40.15
CA ASP A 183 -12.65 2.99 -40.75
C ASP A 183 -14.02 2.96 -40.06
N LYS A 184 -14.68 4.12 -40.01
CA LYS A 184 -16.04 4.27 -39.46
C LYS A 184 -17.00 3.20 -39.97
N GLN A 185 -16.93 2.84 -41.25
CA GLN A 185 -17.80 1.82 -41.86
C GLN A 185 -17.73 0.45 -41.15
N CYS A 186 -16.59 0.08 -40.56
CA CYS A 186 -16.45 -1.14 -39.78
C CYS A 186 -17.34 -1.07 -38.53
N PHE A 187 -17.25 0.03 -37.78
CA PHE A 187 -18.07 0.26 -36.60
C PHE A 187 -19.56 0.25 -36.96
N GLU A 188 -19.98 0.97 -37.99
CA GLU A 188 -21.40 1.02 -38.39
C GLU A 188 -21.96 -0.36 -38.74
N GLN A 189 -21.22 -1.18 -39.50
CA GLN A 189 -21.71 -2.47 -39.97
C GLN A 189 -21.80 -3.55 -38.90
N PHE A 190 -20.92 -3.51 -37.89
CA PHE A 190 -20.86 -4.56 -36.88
C PHE A 190 -21.49 -4.12 -35.56
N ASN A 191 -21.24 -2.90 -35.09
CA ASN A 191 -21.75 -2.42 -33.80
C ASN A 191 -23.28 -2.20 -33.83
N SER A 192 -23.87 -1.96 -35.01
CA SER A 192 -25.32 -1.92 -35.19
C SER A 192 -26.02 -3.29 -35.07
N LYS A 193 -25.28 -4.40 -35.18
CA LYS A 193 -25.87 -5.76 -35.16
C LYS A 193 -26.16 -6.28 -33.77
N GLY A 194 -25.40 -5.87 -32.75
CA GLY A 194 -25.54 -6.37 -31.38
C GLY A 194 -25.20 -7.86 -31.32
N SER A 195 -23.97 -8.19 -31.69
CA SER A 195 -23.44 -9.56 -31.76
C SER A 195 -22.10 -9.64 -31.03
N ILE A 196 -21.57 -10.85 -30.86
CA ILE A 196 -20.25 -11.07 -30.24
C ILE A 196 -19.12 -10.25 -30.90
N ASN A 197 -19.23 -10.01 -32.20
CA ASN A 197 -18.22 -9.27 -32.95
C ASN A 197 -18.48 -7.76 -32.94
N GLY A 198 -19.62 -7.26 -32.44
CA GLY A 198 -19.93 -5.83 -32.49
C GLY A 198 -21.17 -5.50 -31.67
N HIS A 199 -20.96 -4.80 -30.55
CA HIS A 199 -22.00 -4.48 -29.57
C HIS A 199 -21.58 -3.30 -28.67
N CYS A 200 -22.54 -2.73 -27.94
CA CYS A 200 -22.35 -1.62 -26.98
C CYS A 200 -22.49 -2.10 -25.53
N GLY A 201 -21.81 -3.21 -25.22
CA GLY A 201 -21.96 -3.90 -23.93
C GLY A 201 -23.02 -5.00 -23.94
N VAL A 202 -23.22 -5.58 -22.77
CA VAL A 202 -24.08 -6.75 -22.54
C VAL A 202 -25.09 -6.34 -21.47
N ASP A 203 -26.37 -6.64 -21.70
CA ASP A 203 -27.42 -6.37 -20.73
C ASP A 203 -27.35 -7.33 -19.52
N SER A 204 -28.19 -7.10 -18.51
CA SER A 204 -28.26 -7.95 -17.32
C SER A 204 -28.69 -9.40 -17.61
N ASN A 205 -29.24 -9.66 -18.79
CA ASN A 205 -29.70 -10.98 -19.23
C ASN A 205 -28.64 -11.70 -20.08
N GLY A 206 -27.46 -11.11 -20.28
CA GLY A 206 -26.38 -11.68 -21.09
C GLY A 206 -26.55 -11.48 -22.59
N GLN A 207 -27.49 -10.63 -23.03
CA GLN A 207 -27.73 -10.32 -24.44
C GLN A 207 -26.91 -9.11 -24.89
N TYR A 208 -26.34 -9.20 -26.08
CA TYR A 208 -25.55 -8.12 -26.69
C TYR A 208 -26.44 -6.96 -27.11
N SER A 209 -26.12 -5.76 -26.62
CA SER A 209 -26.84 -4.54 -26.97
C SER A 209 -26.36 -3.98 -28.30
N LYS A 210 -27.29 -3.63 -29.18
CA LYS A 210 -27.01 -2.89 -30.41
C LYS A 210 -26.59 -1.47 -30.07
N CYS A 211 -25.63 -0.93 -30.81
CA CYS A 211 -25.21 0.45 -30.66
C CYS A 211 -26.10 1.41 -31.45
N GLU A 212 -26.38 2.57 -30.84
CA GLU A 212 -27.00 3.72 -31.52
C GLU A 212 -26.02 4.42 -32.46
N PRO A 213 -26.49 5.12 -33.52
CA PRO A 213 -25.63 5.78 -34.51
C PRO A 213 -24.60 6.75 -33.92
N GLU A 214 -24.93 7.39 -32.80
CA GLU A 214 -24.05 8.33 -32.11
C GLU A 214 -22.93 7.65 -31.30
N ILE A 215 -23.02 6.33 -31.08
CA ILE A 215 -22.16 5.56 -30.16
C ILE A 215 -21.30 4.52 -30.92
N TRP A 216 -21.49 4.38 -32.24
CA TRP A 216 -20.77 3.37 -33.04
C TRP A 216 -19.25 3.44 -32.90
N ASP A 217 -18.68 4.64 -32.84
CA ASP A 217 -17.23 4.87 -32.81
C ASP A 217 -16.73 5.24 -31.40
N LEU A 218 -17.57 5.10 -30.36
CA LEU A 218 -17.18 5.38 -28.98
C LEU A 218 -16.50 4.18 -28.35
N LEU A 219 -15.57 4.45 -27.42
CA LEU A 219 -14.79 3.46 -26.67
C LEU A 219 -15.63 2.51 -25.80
N THR A 220 -16.94 2.78 -25.70
CA THR A 220 -17.92 1.94 -25.02
C THR A 220 -18.46 0.79 -25.90
N SER A 221 -18.05 0.75 -27.17
CA SER A 221 -18.42 -0.28 -28.15
C SER A 221 -17.21 -1.13 -28.53
N VAL A 222 -17.45 -2.25 -29.24
CA VAL A 222 -16.35 -3.08 -29.77
C VAL A 222 -15.51 -2.25 -30.75
N VAL A 223 -14.19 -2.27 -30.54
CA VAL A 223 -13.24 -1.47 -31.31
C VAL A 223 -12.53 -2.31 -32.37
N TRP A 224 -12.34 -1.71 -33.55
CA TRP A 224 -11.72 -2.33 -34.72
C TRP A 224 -10.40 -1.66 -35.06
N THR A 225 -9.43 -2.44 -35.53
CA THR A 225 -8.10 -1.96 -35.93
C THR A 225 -7.82 -2.26 -37.40
N LEU A 226 -7.03 -1.41 -38.06
CA LEU A 226 -6.50 -1.71 -39.39
C LEU A 226 -5.21 -2.52 -39.23
N SER A 227 -5.30 -3.85 -39.33
CA SER A 227 -4.11 -4.70 -39.40
C SER A 227 -3.46 -4.58 -40.79
N SER A 228 -2.16 -4.30 -40.82
CA SER A 228 -1.34 -4.26 -42.04
C SER A 228 -0.98 -5.67 -42.56
N THR A 229 -1.36 -6.73 -41.85
CA THR A 229 -1.31 -8.10 -42.34
C THR A 229 -2.71 -8.51 -42.79
N TRP A 230 -2.84 -8.83 -44.06
CA TRP A 230 -4.06 -9.33 -44.66
C TRP A 230 -4.66 -10.45 -43.80
N ASP A 231 -5.96 -10.34 -43.56
CA ASP A 231 -6.87 -11.26 -42.86
C ASP A 231 -7.02 -11.12 -41.33
N LEU A 232 -8.28 -10.86 -40.98
CA LEU A 232 -8.93 -10.85 -39.66
C LEU A 232 -8.74 -9.60 -38.80
N LEU A 233 -9.80 -8.79 -38.81
CA LEU A 233 -10.19 -7.87 -37.75
C LEU A 233 -9.99 -8.53 -36.37
N THR A 234 -8.93 -8.16 -35.67
CA THR A 234 -8.71 -8.60 -34.28
C THR A 234 -9.65 -7.81 -33.37
N LEU A 235 -10.57 -8.51 -32.69
CA LEU A 235 -11.20 -7.98 -31.48
C LEU A 235 -10.10 -7.71 -30.46
N VAL A 236 -10.01 -6.48 -29.95
CA VAL A 236 -9.27 -6.15 -28.72
C VAL A 236 -10.24 -6.16 -27.55
#